data_AF-A0A7S3U7L5-F1
#
_entry.id   AF-A0A7S3U7L5-F1
#
_cell.length_a   1.000
_cell.length_b   1.000
_cell.length_c   1.000
_cell.angle_alpha   90.00
_cell.angle_beta   90.00
_cell.angle_gamma   90.00
#
_symmetry.space_group_name_H-M   'P 1'
#
loop_
_entity.id
_entity.type
_entity.pdbx_description
1 polymer ?
#
loop_
_entity_poly.entity_id
_entity_poly.type
_entity_poly.pdbx_seq_one_letter_code
_entity_poly.pdbx_strand_id
1 'polypeptide(L)'
;DSVRGDAESTVGGLKIQSLVRQAAHSVWSAQAIDSPVAFVCSETVLTTSVPVEAVLWAIYSVEERLSWDGKSFATYSVLRSAAPQVESHALGDVIYCRMPTPTGMSDRDVVQERFLLQLPGGGYAI
;
A
#
# COMPACT_ATOMS: atom_id res chain seq x y z
N ASP A 1 -22.68 11.88 -7.74
CA ASP A 1 -21.44 12.62 -7.46
C ASP A 1 -20.40 12.33 -8.53
N SER A 2 -20.02 13.34 -9.32
CA SER A 2 -19.19 13.16 -10.52
C SER A 2 -17.73 12.98 -10.17
N VAL A 3 -17.16 11.82 -10.50
CA VAL A 3 -15.71 11.57 -10.50
C VAL A 3 -15.13 12.28 -11.73
N ARG A 4 -14.54 13.47 -11.58
CA ARG A 4 -13.73 14.11 -12.62
C ARG A 4 -12.26 14.04 -12.23
N GLY A 5 -11.55 13.10 -12.84
CA GLY A 5 -10.09 13.00 -12.82
C GLY A 5 -9.51 13.56 -14.12
N ASP A 6 -9.51 14.89 -14.28
CA ASP A 6 -9.16 15.53 -15.56
C ASP A 6 -7.82 16.31 -15.52
N ALA A 7 -7.08 16.26 -14.43
CA ALA A 7 -5.78 16.92 -14.32
C ALA A 7 -4.64 15.94 -14.64
N GLU A 8 -4.07 16.09 -15.84
CA GLU A 8 -2.82 15.47 -16.24
C GLU A 8 -1.67 16.47 -16.07
N SER A 9 -0.54 16.01 -15.54
CA SER A 9 0.68 16.81 -15.43
C SER A 9 1.92 15.96 -15.67
N THR A 10 3.05 16.62 -15.94
CA THR A 10 4.35 15.94 -16.07
C THR A 10 5.33 16.50 -15.05
N VAL A 11 5.95 15.63 -14.26
CA VAL A 11 6.94 16.00 -13.23
C VAL A 11 8.10 15.01 -13.28
N GLY A 12 9.32 15.48 -13.48
CA GLY A 12 10.52 14.63 -13.41
C GLY A 12 10.54 13.44 -14.38
N GLY A 13 9.94 13.58 -15.58
CA GLY A 13 9.83 12.48 -16.55
C GLY A 13 8.69 11.49 -16.26
N LEU A 14 7.87 11.75 -15.25
CA LEU A 14 6.66 11.00 -14.94
C LEU A 14 5.43 11.74 -15.46
N LYS A 15 4.59 11.04 -16.22
CA LYS A 15 3.22 11.46 -16.51
C LYS A 15 2.35 11.10 -15.31
N ILE A 16 1.75 12.10 -14.68
CA ILE A 16 0.90 11.96 -13.50
C ILE A 16 -0.54 12.26 -13.89
N GLN A 17 -1.46 11.36 -13.52
CA GLN A 17 -2.89 11.49 -13.76
C GLN A 17 -3.65 11.34 -12.45
N SER A 18 -4.53 12.28 -12.13
CA SER A 18 -5.49 12.11 -11.04
C SER A 18 -6.63 11.18 -11.49
N LEU A 19 -6.78 10.05 -10.82
CA LEU A 19 -7.82 9.05 -11.11
C LEU A 19 -9.08 9.31 -10.30
N VAL A 20 -8.91 9.68 -9.03
CA VAL A 20 -9.99 10.00 -8.09
C VAL A 20 -9.61 11.25 -7.31
N ARG A 21 -10.56 12.17 -7.15
CA ARG A 21 -10.40 13.34 -6.29
C ARG A 21 -11.69 13.63 -5.53
N GLN A 22 -11.64 13.40 -4.23
CA GLN A 22 -12.72 13.64 -3.27
C GLN A 22 -12.15 14.32 -2.02
N ALA A 23 -13.00 14.92 -1.19
CA ALA A 23 -12.56 15.76 -0.08
C ALA A 23 -11.62 15.05 0.92
N ALA A 24 -11.82 13.75 1.16
CA ALA A 24 -11.03 12.95 2.11
C ALA A 24 -10.21 11.83 1.43
N HIS A 25 -10.25 11.72 0.10
CA HIS A 25 -9.64 10.62 -0.63
C HIS A 25 -9.19 11.07 -2.02
N SER A 26 -7.96 10.78 -2.38
CA SER A 26 -7.42 11.06 -3.71
C SER A 26 -6.55 9.90 -4.17
N VAL A 27 -6.60 9.61 -5.48
CA VAL A 27 -5.79 8.58 -6.12
C VAL A 27 -5.15 9.16 -7.37
N TRP A 28 -3.87 8.90 -7.53
CA TRP A 28 -3.08 9.28 -8.69
C TRP A 28 -2.36 8.07 -9.26
N SER A 29 -2.21 8.04 -10.57
CA SER A 29 -1.23 7.18 -11.24
C SER A 29 -0.05 8.01 -11.71
N ALA A 30 1.16 7.47 -11.59
CA ALA A 30 2.37 8.03 -12.15
C ALA A 30 3.03 6.99 -13.05
N GLN A 31 3.37 7.35 -14.29
CA GLN A 31 4.02 6.46 -15.25
C GLN A 31 5.22 7.17 -15.87
N ALA A 32 6.38 6.52 -15.88
CA ALA A 32 7.51 7.05 -16.62
C ALA A 32 7.21 6.98 -18.13
N ILE A 33 7.52 8.05 -18.87
CA ILE A 33 7.13 8.20 -20.29
C ILE A 33 7.61 7.02 -21.14
N ASP A 34 8.80 6.49 -20.82
CA ASP A 34 9.43 5.41 -21.58
C ASP A 34 9.29 4.03 -20.91
N SER A 35 8.39 3.90 -19.92
CA SER A 35 8.19 2.65 -19.17
C SER A 35 6.74 2.19 -19.22
N PRO A 36 6.49 0.88 -19.43
CA PRO A 36 5.15 0.32 -19.28
C PRO A 36 4.72 0.22 -17.81
N VAL A 37 5.62 0.47 -16.85
CA VAL A 37 5.34 0.37 -15.42
C VAL A 37 4.69 1.66 -14.93
N ALA A 38 3.48 1.53 -14.40
CA ALA A 38 2.77 2.58 -13.70
C ALA A 38 2.78 2.33 -12.19
N PHE A 39 2.85 3.40 -11.43
CA PHE A 39 2.71 3.44 -9.98
C PHE A 39 1.37 4.05 -9.63
N VAL A 40 0.79 3.63 -8.51
CA VAL A 40 -0.42 4.21 -7.96
C VAL A 40 -0.10 4.75 -6.58
N CYS A 41 -0.55 5.97 -6.31
CA CYS A 41 -0.49 6.60 -5.01
C CYS A 41 -1.92 6.93 -4.57
N SER A 42 -2.22 6.69 -3.30
CA SER A 42 -3.50 7.08 -2.71
C SER A 42 -3.25 7.84 -1.41
N GLU A 43 -3.97 8.94 -1.23
CA GLU A 43 -4.03 9.68 0.03
C GLU A 43 -5.45 9.57 0.58
N THR A 44 -5.58 9.22 1.85
CA THR A 44 -6.87 9.10 2.53
C THR A 44 -6.78 9.64 3.94
N VAL A 45 -7.72 10.49 4.32
CA VAL A 45 -7.90 10.95 5.70
C VAL A 45 -8.89 10.03 6.40
N LEU A 46 -8.39 9.26 7.36
CA LEU A 46 -9.21 8.35 8.17
C LEU A 46 -9.54 9.00 9.52
N THR A 47 -10.82 8.98 9.89
CA THR A 47 -11.24 9.27 11.26
C THR A 47 -11.26 7.95 12.04
N THR A 48 -10.53 7.91 13.15
CA THR A 48 -10.41 6.70 13.98
C THR A 48 -10.68 7.03 15.44
N SER A 49 -11.29 6.08 16.16
CA SER A 49 -11.45 6.14 17.62
C SER A 49 -10.32 5.42 18.37
N VAL A 50 -9.44 4.72 17.65
CA VAL A 50 -8.29 4.01 18.19
C VAL A 50 -6.99 4.76 17.87
N PRO A 51 -5.90 4.53 18.64
CA PRO A 51 -4.59 5.09 18.35
C PRO A 51 -4.07 4.73 16.95
N VAL A 52 -3.18 5.55 16.40
CA VAL A 52 -2.61 5.33 15.06
C VAL A 52 -1.86 4.00 14.96
N GLU A 53 -1.23 3.57 16.05
CA GLU A 53 -0.52 2.30 16.15
C GLU A 53 -1.43 1.10 15.90
N ALA A 54 -2.70 1.17 16.34
CA ALA A 54 -3.67 0.11 16.08
C ALA A 54 -4.05 0.04 14.59
N VAL A 55 -4.16 1.19 13.92
CA VAL A 55 -4.40 1.25 12.47
C VAL A 55 -3.20 0.67 11.71
N LEU A 56 -1.99 1.04 12.10
CA LEU A 56 -0.76 0.51 11.50
C LEU A 56 -0.64 -1.00 11.71
N TRP A 57 -0.95 -1.49 12.90
CA TRP A 57 -0.97 -2.92 13.19
C TRP A 57 -2.01 -3.65 12.33
N ALA A 58 -3.18 -3.07 12.10
CA ALA A 58 -4.20 -3.66 11.23
C ALA A 58 -3.77 -3.77 9.76
N ILE A 59 -2.82 -2.93 9.32
CA ILE A 59 -2.24 -2.97 7.96
C ILE A 59 -1.05 -3.95 7.91
N TYR A 60 -0.22 -3.98 8.96
CA TYR A 60 1.01 -4.77 9.03
C TYR A 60 0.75 -6.23 9.41
N SER A 61 -0.04 -6.51 10.45
CA SER A 61 -0.31 -7.86 10.93
C SER A 61 -1.02 -8.68 9.86
N VAL A 62 -0.52 -9.90 9.60
CA VAL A 62 -1.10 -10.82 8.61
C VAL A 62 -2.52 -11.19 8.98
N GLU A 63 -2.75 -11.52 10.24
CA GLU A 63 -4.06 -11.92 10.76
C GLU A 63 -5.08 -10.79 10.63
N GLU A 64 -4.71 -9.60 11.10
CA GLU A 64 -5.58 -8.43 11.01
C GLU A 64 -5.85 -8.05 9.55
N ARG A 65 -4.83 -8.05 8.70
CA ARG A 65 -4.98 -7.69 7.29
C ARG A 65 -5.94 -8.62 6.57
N LEU A 66 -5.86 -9.93 6.81
CA LEU A 66 -6.79 -10.91 6.22
C LEU A 66 -8.22 -10.74 6.73
N SER A 67 -8.41 -10.28 7.97
CA SER A 67 -9.74 -10.10 8.55
C SER A 67 -10.59 -9.06 7.82
N TRP A 68 -9.98 -8.01 7.27
CA TRP A 68 -10.68 -6.92 6.58
C TRP A 68 -10.38 -6.81 5.08
N ASP A 69 -9.24 -7.33 4.59
CA ASP A 69 -8.81 -7.24 3.19
C ASP A 69 -8.75 -8.59 2.46
N GLY A 70 -9.72 -9.46 2.71
CA GLY A 70 -9.79 -10.79 2.08
C GLY A 70 -10.04 -10.78 0.56
N LYS A 71 -10.31 -9.62 -0.04
CA LYS A 71 -10.50 -9.49 -1.50
C LYS A 71 -9.20 -9.24 -2.24
N SER A 72 -8.25 -8.55 -1.61
CA SER A 72 -6.94 -8.25 -2.24
C SER A 72 -5.96 -9.40 -2.07
N PHE A 73 -6.19 -10.28 -1.09
CA PHE A 73 -5.30 -11.38 -0.74
C PHE A 73 -6.09 -12.68 -0.54
N ALA A 74 -5.90 -13.66 -1.43
CA ALA A 74 -6.45 -15.00 -1.28
C ALA A 74 -5.62 -15.88 -0.33
N THR A 75 -4.33 -15.59 -0.20
CA THR A 75 -3.44 -16.24 0.75
C THR A 75 -2.47 -15.22 1.30
N TYR A 76 -2.19 -15.31 2.60
CA TYR A 76 -1.22 -14.48 3.29
C TYR A 76 -0.57 -15.34 4.37
N SER A 77 0.72 -15.60 4.25
CA SER A 77 1.45 -16.53 5.11
C SER A 77 2.80 -15.97 5.52
N VAL A 78 3.13 -16.11 6.79
CA VAL A 78 4.40 -15.67 7.35
C VAL A 78 5.48 -16.69 6.98
N LEU A 79 6.49 -16.25 6.22
CA LEU A 79 7.70 -17.04 5.92
C LEU A 79 8.79 -16.82 6.97
N ARG A 80 8.91 -15.59 7.47
CA ARG A 80 9.80 -15.20 8.57
C ARG A 80 9.02 -14.27 9.50
N SER A 81 8.92 -14.64 10.77
CA SER A 81 8.23 -13.83 11.79
C SER A 81 8.86 -12.46 11.96
N ALA A 82 8.01 -11.50 12.37
CA ALA A 82 8.44 -10.14 12.63
C ALA A 82 9.48 -10.09 13.75
N ALA A 83 10.62 -9.45 13.46
CA ALA A 83 11.71 -9.26 14.40
C ALA A 83 12.31 -7.85 14.25
N PRO A 84 12.77 -7.23 15.36
CA PRO A 84 13.50 -5.97 15.30
C PRO A 84 14.76 -6.08 14.43
N GLN A 85 14.94 -5.13 13.53
CA GLN A 85 16.09 -5.01 12.66
C GLN A 85 17.07 -4.00 13.29
N VAL A 86 18.27 -4.47 13.64
CA VAL A 86 19.22 -3.68 14.45
C VAL A 86 19.67 -2.40 13.73
N GLU A 87 19.94 -2.48 12.42
CA GLU A 87 20.50 -1.35 11.66
C GLU A 87 19.46 -0.28 11.33
N SER A 88 18.23 -0.70 11.00
CA SER A 88 17.17 0.22 10.59
C SER A 88 16.24 0.63 11.73
N HIS A 89 16.34 -0.02 12.89
CA HIS A 89 15.37 0.09 13.99
C HIS A 89 13.92 -0.23 13.59
N ALA A 90 13.72 -0.91 12.46
CA ALA A 90 12.41 -1.30 11.97
C ALA A 90 11.97 -2.65 12.57
N LEU A 91 10.66 -2.90 12.61
CA LEU A 91 10.13 -4.25 12.74
C LEU A 91 10.05 -4.87 11.34
N GLY A 92 10.80 -5.95 11.09
CA GLY A 92 10.92 -6.56 9.77
C GLY A 92 10.39 -7.98 9.72
N ASP A 93 9.66 -8.34 8.66
CA ASP A 93 9.18 -9.70 8.41
C ASP A 93 9.26 -10.09 6.93
N VAL A 94 9.02 -11.37 6.62
CA VAL A 94 8.90 -11.85 5.23
C VAL A 94 7.62 -12.66 5.11
N ILE A 95 6.85 -12.34 4.09
CA ILE A 95 5.57 -12.96 3.82
C ILE A 95 5.53 -13.54 2.41
N TYR A 96 4.68 -14.53 2.25
CA TYR A 96 4.17 -14.96 0.96
C TYR A 96 2.70 -14.57 0.88
N CYS A 97 2.28 -14.00 -0.23
CA CYS A 97 0.87 -13.75 -0.49
C CYS A 97 0.49 -14.07 -1.93
N ARG A 98 -0.78 -14.43 -2.10
CA ARG A 98 -1.40 -14.67 -3.40
C ARG A 98 -2.48 -13.63 -3.62
N MET A 99 -2.30 -12.81 -4.65
CA MET A 99 -3.20 -11.72 -5.00
C MET A 99 -4.09 -12.17 -6.18
N PRO A 100 -5.42 -12.19 -6.00
CA PRO A 100 -6.35 -12.41 -7.09
C PRO A 100 -6.18 -11.36 -8.18
N THR A 101 -6.29 -11.76 -9.43
CA THR A 101 -6.30 -10.82 -10.56
C THR A 101 -7.67 -10.79 -11.25
N PRO A 102 -7.94 -9.76 -12.06
CA PRO A 102 -9.16 -9.71 -12.85
C PRO A 102 -9.33 -10.94 -13.75
N THR A 103 -10.58 -11.26 -14.10
CA THR A 103 -10.91 -12.39 -14.99
C THR A 103 -10.09 -12.35 -16.28
N GLY A 104 -9.50 -13.49 -16.63
CA GLY A 104 -8.64 -13.62 -17.82
C GLY A 104 -7.15 -13.44 -17.53
N MET A 105 -6.78 -13.14 -16.28
CA MET A 105 -5.40 -13.14 -15.81
C MET A 105 -5.20 -14.26 -14.78
N SER A 106 -3.96 -14.76 -14.68
CA SER A 106 -3.58 -15.64 -13.58
C SER A 106 -3.34 -14.82 -12.32
N ASP A 107 -3.63 -15.40 -11.15
CA ASP A 107 -3.25 -14.80 -9.87
C ASP A 107 -1.74 -14.49 -9.82
N ARG A 108 -1.37 -13.61 -8.88
CA ARG A 108 0.03 -13.25 -8.64
C ARG A 108 0.49 -13.83 -7.31
N ASP A 109 1.62 -14.50 -7.36
CA ASP A 109 2.36 -14.95 -6.20
C ASP A 109 3.45 -13.92 -5.88
N VAL A 110 3.47 -13.42 -4.65
CA VAL A 110 4.40 -12.38 -4.21
C VAL A 110 5.06 -12.82 -2.92
N VAL A 111 6.40 -12.77 -2.91
CA VAL A 111 7.20 -12.79 -1.69
C VAL A 111 7.60 -11.35 -1.39
N GLN A 112 7.24 -10.87 -0.21
CA GLN A 112 7.51 -9.49 0.19
C GLN A 112 8.27 -9.47 1.50
N GLU A 113 9.36 -8.71 1.52
CA GLU A 113 9.98 -8.26 2.76
C GLU A 113 9.35 -6.93 3.16
N ARG A 114 8.87 -6.84 4.41
CA ARG A 114 8.13 -5.67 4.92
C ARG A 114 8.81 -5.10 6.13
N PHE A 115 8.69 -3.78 6.30
CA PHE A 115 9.33 -3.06 7.39
C PHE A 115 8.35 -2.05 7.97
N LEU A 116 8.05 -2.13 9.25
CA LEU A 116 7.35 -1.07 9.98
C LEU A 116 8.38 -0.21 10.71
N LEU A 117 8.47 1.08 10.35
CA LEU A 117 9.47 2.01 10.84
C LEU A 117 8.80 3.31 11.33
N GLN A 118 9.20 3.79 12.50
CA GLN A 118 8.85 5.14 12.94
C GLN A 118 9.80 6.16 12.31
N LEU A 119 9.24 7.23 11.72
CA LEU A 119 10.04 8.22 10.98
C LEU A 119 10.54 9.36 11.89
N PRO A 120 11.72 9.94 11.56
CA PRO A 120 12.18 11.17 12.21
C PRO A 120 11.17 12.30 11.97
N GLY A 121 10.76 12.98 13.03
CA GLY A 121 9.74 14.05 12.94
C GLY A 121 8.30 13.56 13.10
N GLY A 122 8.09 12.26 13.32
CA GLY A 122 6.78 11.66 13.55
C GLY A 122 6.24 10.92 12.33
N GLY A 123 5.18 10.15 12.54
CA GLY A 123 4.63 9.25 11.52
C GLY A 123 5.39 7.94 11.38
N TYR A 124 4.93 7.12 10.44
CA TYR A 124 5.38 5.75 10.25
C TYR A 124 5.45 5.40 8.76
N ALA A 125 6.37 4.51 8.40
CA ALA A 125 6.49 3.88 7.09
C ALA A 125 6.25 2.38 7.20
N ILE A 126 5.63 1.79 6.18
CA ILE A 126 5.32 0.36 6.05
C ILE A 126 5.68 -0.17 4.67
#